data_AF-A0A7J3XUK4-F1
#
_entry.id   AF-A0A7J3XUK4-F1
#
_cell.length_a   1.000
_cell.length_b   1.000
_cell.length_c   1.000
_cell.angle_alpha   90.00
_cell.angle_beta   90.00
_cell.angle_gamma   90.00
#
_symmetry.space_group_name_H-M   'P 1'
#
loop_
_entity.id
_entity.type
_entity.pdbx_description
1 polymer ?
#
loop_
_entity_poly.entity_id
_entity_poly.type
_entity_poly.pdbx_seq_one_letter_code
_entity_poly.pdbx_strand_id
1 'polypeptide(L)'
;MMKRPQTILIRFAVLEEYVDDVIRELGRKGLVQFVDFSLRKELGELIEPCQPAEELYAYSSLASRIGNLISSLRIPTPKTIKLAPPEGRLSKELLEEADELCRKLENLRASLVAKEEEIKRVKEAMELAKLAKELEELKKLRRVGVRKRVEELKARLASGAEGALGGA
;
A
#
# COMPACT_ATOMS: atom_id res chain seq x y z
N MET A 1 38.15 -28.76 14.65
CA MET A 1 37.11 -28.09 15.48
C MET A 1 37.64 -26.73 15.92
N MET A 2 36.97 -25.64 15.54
CA MET A 2 37.29 -24.31 16.06
C MET A 2 36.83 -24.23 17.53
N LYS A 3 37.71 -23.82 18.45
CA LYS A 3 37.31 -23.49 19.83
C LYS A 3 36.35 -22.31 19.80
N ARG A 4 35.32 -22.32 20.65
CA ARG A 4 34.41 -21.18 20.79
C ARG A 4 35.22 -19.93 21.18
N PRO A 5 34.91 -18.76 20.61
CA PRO A 5 35.54 -17.51 21.02
C PRO A 5 35.24 -17.26 22.51
N GLN A 6 36.25 -16.81 23.26
CA GLN A 6 36.05 -16.39 24.64
C GLN A 6 35.30 -15.06 24.65
N THR A 7 34.18 -15.01 25.36
CA THR A 7 33.42 -13.79 25.62
C THR A 7 33.70 -13.30 27.03
N ILE A 8 33.88 -12.00 27.22
CA ILE A 8 34.10 -11.37 28.52
C ILE A 8 32.97 -10.36 28.82
N LEU A 9 32.59 -10.27 30.09
CA LEU A 9 31.62 -9.28 30.55
C LEU A 9 32.36 -7.97 30.85
N ILE A 10 32.01 -6.92 30.14
CA ILE A 10 32.58 -5.57 30.31
C ILE A 10 31.47 -4.64 30.81
N ARG A 11 31.81 -3.74 31.74
CA ARG A 11 30.94 -2.64 32.16
C ARG A 11 31.54 -1.33 31.67
N PHE A 12 30.72 -0.49 31.06
CA PHE A 12 31.10 0.84 30.62
C PHE A 12 30.49 1.87 31.56
N ALA A 13 31.28 2.86 31.97
CA ALA A 13 30.78 4.08 32.59
C ALA A 13 30.97 5.20 31.56
N VAL A 14 29.86 5.78 31.11
CA VAL A 14 29.84 6.77 30.02
C VAL A 14 29.08 7.99 30.53
N LEU A 15 29.58 9.19 30.28
CA LEU A 15 28.84 10.41 30.57
C LEU A 15 27.64 10.50 29.64
N GLU A 16 26.52 11.02 30.16
CA GLU A 16 25.23 11.08 29.45
C GLU A 16 25.35 11.70 28.05
N GLU A 17 26.11 12.79 27.92
CA GLU A 17 26.34 13.50 26.65
C GLU A 17 27.05 12.67 25.56
N TYR A 18 27.74 11.58 25.92
CA TYR A 18 28.47 10.71 24.98
C TYR A 18 27.81 9.36 24.75
N VAL A 19 26.67 9.06 25.39
CA VAL A 19 26.02 7.74 25.33
C VAL A 19 25.76 7.33 23.88
N ASP A 20 25.17 8.22 23.08
CA ASP A 20 24.84 7.94 21.68
C ASP A 20 26.09 7.66 20.82
N ASP A 21 27.16 8.44 21.00
CA ASP A 21 28.39 8.27 20.23
C ASP A 21 29.09 6.95 20.58
N VAL A 22 29.11 6.59 21.87
CA VAL A 22 29.68 5.32 22.32
C VAL A 22 28.86 4.15 21.78
N ILE A 23 27.53 4.18 21.91
CA ILE A 23 26.65 3.11 21.39
C ILE A 23 26.85 2.95 19.88
N ARG A 24 26.91 4.05 19.13
CA ARG A 24 27.15 4.04 17.69
C ARG A 24 28.48 3.39 17.33
N GLU A 25 29.57 3.77 17.99
CA GLU A 25 30.90 3.20 17.72
C GLU A 25 30.96 1.71 18.10
N LEU A 26 30.37 1.32 19.23
CA LEU A 26 30.26 -0.09 19.61
C LEU A 26 29.48 -0.90 18.57
N GLY A 27 28.36 -0.37 18.08
CA GLY A 27 27.56 -0.95 17.00
C GLY A 27 28.34 -1.09 15.70
N ARG A 28 29.13 -0.07 15.32
CA ARG A 28 29.98 -0.08 14.12
C ARG A 28 31.06 -1.16 14.19
N LYS A 29 31.63 -1.42 15.37
CA LYS A 29 32.61 -2.50 15.55
C LYS A 29 31.97 -3.88 15.51
N GLY A 30 30.71 -4.03 15.93
CA GLY A 30 29.98 -5.30 15.90
C GLY A 30 30.55 -6.38 16.83
N LEU A 31 31.29 -5.97 17.87
CA LEU A 31 31.98 -6.87 18.80
C LEU A 31 31.27 -7.02 20.15
N VAL A 32 30.20 -6.24 20.38
CA VAL A 32 29.53 -6.15 21.67
C VAL A 32 28.11 -6.67 21.57
N GLN A 33 27.73 -7.49 22.55
CA GLN A 33 26.36 -7.88 22.80
C GLN A 33 25.88 -7.15 24.05
N PHE A 34 24.85 -6.31 23.90
CA PHE A 34 24.25 -5.61 25.03
C PHE A 34 23.44 -6.59 25.89
N VAL A 35 23.53 -6.41 27.21
CA VAL A 35 22.74 -7.18 28.17
C VAL A 35 21.55 -6.34 28.58
N ASP A 36 20.36 -6.92 28.46
CA ASP A 36 19.13 -6.28 28.95
C ASP A 36 19.09 -6.34 30.48
N PHE A 37 19.17 -5.16 31.10
CA PHE A 37 19.11 -5.00 32.55
C PHE A 37 17.67 -4.94 33.08
N SER A 38 16.67 -4.66 32.25
CA SER A 38 15.26 -4.60 32.64
C SER A 38 14.75 -5.96 33.14
N LEU A 39 15.39 -7.06 32.72
CA LEU A 39 15.07 -8.41 33.16
C LEU A 39 15.63 -8.76 34.55
N ARG A 40 16.54 -7.93 35.10
CA ARG A 40 17.17 -8.17 36.40
C ARG A 40 16.44 -7.40 37.50
N LYS A 41 15.42 -8.03 38.09
CA LYS A 41 14.62 -7.48 39.20
C LYS A 41 15.44 -6.97 40.38
N GLU A 42 16.62 -7.56 40.62
CA GLU A 42 17.58 -7.19 41.66
C GLU A 42 18.10 -5.76 41.53
N LEU A 43 18.08 -5.23 40.31
CA LEU A 43 18.57 -3.89 40.00
C LEU A 43 17.43 -2.85 39.92
N GLY A 44 16.18 -3.30 40.05
CA GLY A 44 14.91 -2.57 39.99
C GLY A 44 15.00 -1.05 39.93
N GLU A 45 14.80 -0.40 41.07
CA GLU A 45 14.70 1.07 41.21
C GLU A 45 16.05 1.80 41.12
N LEU A 46 17.17 1.08 41.05
CA LEU A 46 18.51 1.65 41.02
C LEU A 46 18.99 2.00 39.61
N ILE A 47 18.26 1.55 38.57
CA ILE A 47 18.62 1.80 37.17
C ILE A 47 17.41 2.36 36.44
N GLU A 48 17.57 3.56 35.88
CA GLU A 48 16.62 4.11 34.93
C GLU A 48 17.02 3.67 33.52
N PRO A 49 16.09 3.11 32.71
CA PRO A 49 16.39 2.77 31.33
C PRO A 49 16.74 4.03 30.54
N CYS A 50 17.86 3.98 29.84
CA CYS A 50 18.26 5.04 28.93
C CYS A 50 17.19 5.22 27.86
N GLN A 51 16.60 6.41 27.79
CA GLN A 51 15.61 6.74 26.78
C GLN A 51 16.32 6.92 25.42
N PRO A 52 15.71 6.47 24.31
CA PRO A 52 16.24 6.78 23.00
C PRO A 52 16.22 8.30 22.79
N ALA A 53 17.26 8.83 22.17
CA ALA A 53 17.28 10.22 21.73
C ALA A 53 16.09 10.53 20.79
N GLU A 54 15.56 11.76 20.83
CA GLU A 54 14.47 12.21 19.95
C GLU A 54 14.77 11.96 18.46
N GLU A 55 16.04 12.08 18.08
CA GLU A 55 16.54 11.83 16.72
C GLU A 55 16.26 10.40 16.26
N LEU A 56 16.37 9.41 17.17
CA LEU A 56 16.07 8.01 16.87
C LEU A 56 14.58 7.79 16.58
N TYR A 57 13.71 8.53 17.27
CA TYR A 57 12.27 8.50 16.98
C TYR A 57 11.97 9.06 15.59
N ALA A 58 12.63 10.16 15.20
CA ALA A 58 12.51 10.72 13.87
C ALA A 58 12.96 9.73 12.78
N TYR A 59 14.10 9.04 12.99
CA TYR A 59 14.56 7.99 12.07
C TYR A 59 13.56 6.84 11.96
N SER A 60 13.05 6.35 13.09
CA SER A 60 12.10 5.23 13.12
C SER A 60 10.79 5.57 12.40
N SER A 61 10.28 6.78 12.64
CA SER A 61 9.07 7.29 11.98
C SER A 61 9.26 7.40 10.46
N LEU A 62 10.37 8.01 10.03
CA LEU A 62 10.68 8.15 8.61
C LEU A 62 10.88 6.80 7.92
N ALA A 63 11.65 5.89 8.54
CA ALA A 63 11.88 4.54 8.02
C ALA A 63 10.56 3.76 7.87
N SER A 64 9.67 3.89 8.85
CA SER A 64 8.34 3.26 8.80
C SER A 64 7.49 3.80 7.65
N ARG A 65 7.48 5.11 7.42
CA ARG A 65 6.75 5.74 6.32
C ARG A 65 7.31 5.34 4.95
N ILE A 66 8.63 5.31 4.81
CA ILE A 66 9.30 4.82 3.59
C ILE A 66 8.96 3.34 3.36
N GLY A 67 9.01 2.50 4.40
CA GLY A 67 8.64 1.09 4.31
C GLY A 67 7.19 0.88 3.84
N ASN A 68 6.26 1.69 4.35
CA ASN A 68 4.86 1.68 3.93
C ASN A 68 4.69 2.11 2.47
N LEU A 69 5.39 3.17 2.04
CA LEU A 69 5.41 3.60 0.65
C LEU A 69 5.89 2.48 -0.29
N ILE A 70 7.05 1.88 0.00
CA ILE A 70 7.63 0.81 -0.82
C ILE A 70 6.66 -0.38 -0.92
N SER A 71 6.12 -0.82 0.22
CA SER A 71 5.16 -1.92 0.29
C SER A 71 3.91 -1.63 -0.52
N SER A 72 3.42 -0.40 -0.45
CA SER A 72 2.21 0.02 -1.15
C SER A 72 2.39 0.14 -2.67
N LEU A 73 3.58 0.52 -3.12
CA LEU A 73 3.92 0.61 -4.54
C LEU A 73 4.26 -0.77 -5.13
N ARG A 74 4.30 -1.82 -4.30
CA ARG A 74 4.72 -3.19 -4.68
C ARG A 74 6.06 -3.19 -5.41
N ILE A 75 6.93 -2.23 -5.08
CA ILE A 75 8.28 -2.19 -5.64
C ILE A 75 9.02 -3.38 -5.04
N PRO A 76 9.57 -4.30 -5.85
CA PRO A 76 10.35 -5.40 -5.32
C PRO A 76 11.54 -4.81 -4.58
N THR A 77 11.56 -5.00 -3.26
CA THR A 77 12.71 -4.61 -2.44
C THR A 77 13.90 -5.45 -2.89
N PRO A 78 15.00 -4.82 -3.32
CA PRO A 78 16.20 -5.56 -3.64
C PRO A 78 16.63 -6.37 -2.42
N LYS A 79 16.77 -7.68 -2.58
CA LYS A 79 17.07 -8.63 -1.49
C LYS A 79 18.41 -8.36 -0.80
N THR A 80 19.27 -7.53 -1.39
CA THR A 80 20.55 -7.17 -0.80
C THR A 80 21.01 -5.83 -1.37
N ILE A 81 20.63 -4.72 -0.72
CA ILE A 81 21.39 -3.49 -0.88
C ILE A 81 22.59 -3.65 0.05
N LYS A 82 23.78 -3.89 -0.50
CA LYS A 82 25.02 -3.78 0.28
C LYS A 82 25.27 -2.29 0.51
N LEU A 83 24.59 -1.74 1.51
CA LEU A 83 24.87 -0.39 1.99
C LEU A 83 26.20 -0.47 2.76
N ALA A 84 27.13 0.41 2.41
CA ALA A 84 28.24 0.68 3.30
C ALA A 84 27.67 1.13 4.65
N PRO A 85 28.28 0.75 5.79
CA PRO A 85 27.91 1.32 7.08
C PRO A 85 27.99 2.84 6.95
N PRO A 86 26.95 3.59 7.36
CA PRO A 86 26.95 5.04 7.24
C PRO A 86 28.16 5.61 7.99
N GLU A 87 28.85 6.57 7.37
CA GLU A 87 29.93 7.30 8.01
C GLU A 87 29.33 8.45 8.83
N GLY A 88 29.30 8.28 10.16
CA GLY A 88 28.88 9.33 11.08
C GLY A 88 27.37 9.35 11.41
N ARG A 89 26.93 10.44 12.03
CA ARG A 89 25.51 10.74 12.30
C ARG A 89 24.86 11.16 10.97
N LEU A 90 23.59 10.80 10.79
CA LEU A 90 22.79 11.46 9.75
C LEU A 90 22.72 12.96 10.11
N SER A 91 22.99 13.83 9.15
CA SER A 91 22.82 15.27 9.39
C SER A 91 21.33 15.59 9.48
N LYS A 92 20.99 16.64 10.22
CA LYS A 92 19.60 17.10 10.34
C LYS A 92 19.06 17.53 8.98
N GLU A 93 19.89 18.16 8.15
CA GLU A 93 19.48 18.58 6.80
C GLU A 93 19.12 17.38 5.92
N LEU A 94 19.92 16.30 5.96
CA LEU A 94 19.63 15.08 5.21
C LEU A 94 18.35 14.39 5.69
N LEU A 95 18.09 14.45 7.00
CA LEU A 95 16.86 13.91 7.58
C LEU A 95 15.63 14.70 7.11
N GLU A 96 15.70 16.02 7.12
CA GLU A 96 14.64 16.91 6.64
C GLU A 96 14.40 16.73 5.14
N GLU A 97 15.46 16.67 4.34
CA GLU A 97 15.36 16.42 2.90
C GLU A 97 14.68 15.06 2.62
N ALA A 98 15.06 14.02 3.33
CA ALA A 98 14.45 12.71 3.21
C ALA A 98 12.97 12.72 3.64
N ASP A 99 12.60 13.48 4.69
CA ASP A 99 11.21 13.64 5.11
C ASP A 99 10.37 14.37 4.05
N GLU A 100 10.89 15.45 3.47
CA GLU A 100 10.23 16.17 2.38
C GLU A 100 10.00 15.30 1.15
N LEU A 101 11.03 14.55 0.73
CA LEU A 101 10.93 13.62 -0.39
C LEU A 101 9.88 12.56 -0.12
N CYS A 102 9.84 12.02 1.10
CA CYS A 102 8.82 11.07 1.53
C CYS A 102 7.41 11.66 1.43
N ARG A 103 7.19 12.88 1.94
CA ARG A 103 5.90 13.59 1.82
C ARG A 103 5.49 13.85 0.37
N LYS A 104 6.44 14.26 -0.48
CA LYS A 104 6.20 14.49 -1.92
C LYS A 104 5.72 13.19 -2.59
N LEU A 105 6.34 12.05 -2.27
CA LEU A 105 5.95 10.75 -2.80
C LEU A 105 4.59 10.28 -2.27
N GLU A 106 4.30 10.48 -0.98
CA GLU A 106 2.97 10.19 -0.39
C GLU A 106 1.86 10.97 -1.11
N ASN A 107 2.07 12.27 -1.33
CA ASN A 107 1.12 13.13 -2.03
C ASN A 107 0.94 12.73 -3.49
N LEU A 108 2.03 12.45 -4.20
CA LEU A 108 1.99 12.01 -5.59
C LEU A 108 1.19 10.71 -5.71
N ARG A 109 1.43 9.75 -4.81
CA ARG A 109 0.69 8.49 -4.76
C ARG A 109 -0.80 8.72 -4.51
N ALA A 110 -1.16 9.54 -3.53
CA ALA A 110 -2.56 9.85 -3.24
C ALA A 110 -3.28 10.44 -4.46
N SER A 111 -2.61 11.35 -5.19
CA SER A 111 -3.13 11.92 -6.43
C SER A 111 -3.30 10.87 -7.53
N LEU A 112 -2.34 9.96 -7.69
CA LEU A 112 -2.42 8.89 -8.69
C LEU A 112 -3.56 7.90 -8.40
N VAL A 113 -3.77 7.52 -7.14
CA VAL A 113 -4.87 6.64 -6.73
C VAL A 113 -6.22 7.31 -7.04
N ALA A 114 -6.39 8.58 -6.71
CA ALA A 114 -7.61 9.32 -7.01
C ALA A 114 -7.89 9.38 -8.53
N LYS A 115 -6.86 9.63 -9.35
CA LYS A 115 -6.98 9.62 -10.82
C LYS A 115 -7.30 8.22 -11.35
N GLU A 116 -6.74 7.16 -10.77
CA GLU A 116 -7.03 5.79 -11.19
C GLU A 116 -8.50 5.43 -10.92
N GLU A 117 -9.04 5.82 -9.76
CA GLU A 117 -10.45 5.64 -9.43
C GLU A 117 -11.38 6.41 -10.38
N GLU A 118 -11.03 7.66 -10.70
CA GLU A 118 -11.78 8.47 -11.67
C GLU A 118 -11.81 7.80 -13.05
N ILE A 119 -10.66 7.33 -13.53
CA ILE A 119 -10.56 6.60 -14.81
C ILE A 119 -11.42 5.33 -14.80
N LYS A 120 -11.46 4.59 -13.69
CA LYS A 120 -12.32 3.40 -13.54
C LYS A 120 -13.81 3.77 -13.66
N ARG A 121 -14.26 4.80 -12.94
CA ARG A 121 -15.65 5.28 -13.01
C ARG A 121 -16.05 5.72 -14.41
N VAL A 122 -15.17 6.45 -15.10
CA VAL A 122 -15.41 6.90 -16.48
C VAL A 122 -15.53 5.71 -17.43
N LYS A 123 -14.65 4.71 -17.31
CA LYS A 123 -14.73 3.48 -18.13
C LYS A 123 -16.02 2.71 -17.89
N GLU A 124 -16.43 2.52 -16.63
CA GLU A 124 -17.67 1.84 -16.27
C GLU A 124 -18.90 2.58 -16.83
N ALA A 125 -18.93 3.92 -16.72
CA ALA A 125 -20.01 4.73 -17.28
C ALA A 125 -20.08 4.62 -18.81
N MET A 126 -18.94 4.59 -19.50
CA MET A 126 -18.90 4.40 -20.96
C MET A 126 -19.43 3.03 -21.39
N GLU A 127 -19.06 1.96 -20.68
CA GLU A 127 -19.57 0.60 -20.97
C GLU A 127 -21.08 0.49 -20.69
N LEU A 128 -21.57 1.06 -19.59
CA LEU A 128 -23.01 1.13 -19.31
C LEU A 128 -23.78 1.89 -20.40
N ALA A 129 -23.22 2.99 -20.91
CA ALA A 129 -23.83 3.76 -21.99
C ALA A 129 -23.91 2.98 -23.31
N LYS A 130 -22.89 2.17 -23.63
CA LYS A 130 -22.93 1.27 -24.80
C LYS A 130 -24.02 0.21 -24.66
N LEU A 131 -24.05 -0.49 -23.53
CA LEU A 131 -25.08 -1.51 -23.24
C LEU A 131 -26.49 -0.92 -23.27
N ALA A 132 -26.68 0.30 -22.77
CA ALA A 132 -27.97 0.98 -22.82
C ALA A 132 -28.45 1.23 -24.25
N LYS A 133 -27.55 1.64 -25.16
CA LYS A 133 -27.87 1.81 -26.59
C LYS A 133 -28.25 0.49 -27.26
N GLU A 134 -27.46 -0.56 -27.05
CA GLU A 134 -27.75 -1.90 -27.60
C GLU A 134 -29.10 -2.43 -27.10
N LEU A 135 -29.42 -2.23 -25.82
CA LEU A 135 -30.71 -2.62 -25.25
C LEU A 135 -31.87 -1.84 -25.89
N GLU A 136 -31.69 -0.57 -26.22
CA GLU A 136 -32.69 0.23 -26.90
C GLU A 136 -32.92 -0.23 -28.35
N GLU A 137 -31.86 -0.57 -29.07
CA GLU A 137 -31.94 -1.16 -30.41
C GLU A 137 -32.68 -2.51 -30.40
N LEU A 138 -32.36 -3.39 -29.45
CA LEU A 138 -33.06 -4.65 -29.26
C LEU A 138 -34.55 -4.44 -28.92
N LYS A 139 -34.89 -3.44 -28.10
CA LYS A 139 -36.29 -3.08 -27.82
C LYS A 139 -37.01 -2.61 -29.08
N LYS A 140 -36.36 -1.80 -29.94
CA LYS A 140 -36.93 -1.35 -31.22
C LYS A 140 -37.18 -2.55 -32.15
N LEU A 141 -36.21 -3.44 -32.31
CA LEU A 141 -36.34 -4.67 -33.11
C LEU A 141 -37.49 -5.56 -32.60
N ARG A 142 -37.58 -5.79 -31.29
CA ARG A 142 -38.67 -6.57 -30.69
C ARG A 142 -40.04 -5.95 -30.98
N ARG A 143 -40.18 -4.62 -30.88
CA ARG A 143 -41.44 -3.92 -31.22
C ARG A 143 -41.82 -4.12 -32.69
N VAL A 144 -40.87 -4.06 -33.61
CA VAL A 144 -41.11 -4.33 -35.04
C VAL A 144 -41.55 -5.78 -35.25
N GLY A 145 -40.88 -6.75 -34.61
CA GLY A 145 -41.25 -8.16 -34.69
C GLY A 145 -42.66 -8.45 -34.14
N VAL A 146 -43.04 -7.82 -33.03
CA VAL A 146 -44.39 -7.93 -32.47
C VAL A 146 -45.43 -7.32 -33.41
N ARG A 147 -45.16 -6.15 -34.00
CA ARG A 147 -46.06 -5.55 -35.01
C ARG A 147 -46.29 -6.47 -36.20
N LYS A 148 -45.22 -7.09 -36.75
CA LYS A 148 -45.34 -8.04 -37.86
C LYS A 148 -46.23 -9.24 -37.50
N ARG A 149 -46.05 -9.84 -36.31
CA ARG A 149 -46.90 -10.94 -35.84
C ARG A 149 -48.36 -10.53 -35.65
N VAL A 150 -48.61 -9.31 -35.16
CA VAL A 150 -49.97 -8.78 -35.02
C VAL A 150 -50.64 -8.61 -36.38
N GLU A 151 -49.92 -8.08 -37.38
CA GLU A 151 -50.44 -7.96 -38.76
C GLU A 151 -50.68 -9.32 -39.43
N GLU A 152 -49.79 -10.30 -39.24
CA GLU A 152 -50.00 -11.67 -39.71
C GLU A 152 -51.24 -12.33 -39.08
N LEU A 153 -51.47 -12.13 -37.78
CA LEU A 153 -52.66 -12.63 -37.09
C LEU A 153 -53.93 -11.96 -37.59
N LYS A 154 -53.91 -10.64 -37.83
CA LYS A 154 -55.03 -9.92 -38.43
C LYS A 154 -55.35 -10.42 -39.84
N ALA A 155 -54.33 -10.64 -40.66
CA ALA A 155 -54.51 -11.17 -42.01
C ALA A 155 -55.14 -12.57 -42.00
N ARG A 156 -54.69 -13.43 -41.08
CA ARG A 156 -55.29 -14.77 -40.87
C ARG A 156 -56.74 -14.70 -40.40
N LEU A 157 -57.06 -13.80 -39.47
CA LEU A 157 -58.43 -13.58 -39.00
C LEU A 157 -59.35 -13.07 -40.12
N ALA A 158 -58.86 -12.16 -40.97
CA ALA A 158 -59.60 -11.66 -42.12
C ALA A 158 -59.90 -12.78 -43.14
N SER A 159 -58.91 -13.63 -43.45
CA SER A 159 -59.11 -14.78 -44.33
C SER A 159 -59.99 -15.89 -43.73
N GLY A 160 -60.01 -16.03 -42.40
CA GLY A 160 -60.86 -17.00 -41.70
C GLY A 160 -62.32 -16.55 -41.60
N ALA A 161 -62.59 -15.25 -41.62
CA ALA A 161 -63.94 -14.69 -41.62
C ALA A 161 -64.67 -14.91 -42.96
N GLU A 162 -63.94 -14.96 -44.08
CA GLU A 162 -64.50 -15.26 -45.40
C GLU A 162 -64.92 -16.75 -45.56
N GLY A 163 -64.32 -17.67 -44.80
CA GLY A 163 -64.67 -19.09 -44.83
C GLY A 163 -65.92 -19.45 -44.01
N ALA A 164 -66.34 -18.62 -43.04
CA ALA A 164 -67.48 -18.90 -42.17
C ALA A 164 -68.83 -18.38 -42.72
N LEU A 165 -68.81 -17.55 -43.77
CA LEU A 165 -70.01 -16.99 -44.40
C LEU A 165 -70.35 -17.64 -45.76
N GLY A 166 -69.56 -18.61 -46.24
CA GLY A 166 -69.77 -19.31 -47.51
C GLY A 166 -70.41 -20.70 -47.40
N GLY A 167 -70.84 -21.11 -46.20
CA GLY A 167 -71.46 -22.41 -45.94
C GLY A 167 -72.80 -22.27 -45.22
N ALA A 168 -73.78 -21.68 -45.90
CA ALA A 168 -75.20 -21.73 -45.54
C ALA A 168 -76.00 -22.07 -46.80
#